data_AF-A0A1G9UI55-F1
#
_entry.id   AF-A0A1G9UI55-F1
#
_cell.length_a   1.000
_cell.length_b   1.000
_cell.length_c   1.000
_cell.angle_alpha   90.00
_cell.angle_beta   90.00
_cell.angle_gamma   90.00
#
_symmetry.space_group_name_H-M   'P 1'
#
loop_
_entity.id
_entity.type
_entity.pdbx_description
1 polymer ?
#
loop_
_entity_poly.entity_id
_entity_poly.type
_entity_poly.pdbx_seq_one_letter_code
_entity_poly.pdbx_strand_id
1 'polypeptide(L)'
;MSDPVLPQRFLDLLNQAGGPADPFGDVAEPEIATGQLWRARWDGDRVLVLILSVEGRDVIAAPVTLDPPAEDDLCLVVDGSRTSSGVPATLWAGLTGPVPIRVLDRPVDTWGQDVVHWAATAVPVPAEEVPPGTRRGRAIDSALEPAADVRAELDDTLDRLRLAPALPVVKPGEAPITLAALLGKGPKIDLLRSALGLPQHEVMKLLSGTRPLTPDLAAVVAAETGLSTEDVTQAVLALPPELVAEVEHPRWRPTWTDLAARDGVDEATARLTASYGTFALAGRQTGGAAPDWRGRLRQFLNRPADPEPPREDY
;
A
#
# COMPACT_ATOMS: atom_id res chain seq x y z
N MET A 1 24.53 -16.34 23.24
CA MET A 1 23.66 -16.07 22.08
C MET A 1 23.56 -14.57 22.00
N SER A 2 24.31 -13.97 21.08
CA SER A 2 24.49 -12.53 20.98
C SER A 2 23.61 -12.02 19.85
N ASP A 3 22.80 -10.99 20.15
CA ASP A 3 22.07 -10.21 19.14
C ASP A 3 23.01 -9.74 18.03
N PRO A 4 22.61 -9.80 16.75
CA PRO A 4 23.30 -9.07 15.71
C PRO A 4 23.03 -7.58 15.93
N VAL A 5 24.00 -6.89 16.52
CA VAL A 5 24.01 -5.44 16.64
C VAL A 5 24.05 -4.85 15.23
N LEU A 6 22.90 -4.38 14.75
CA LEU A 6 22.83 -3.52 13.58
C LEU A 6 23.84 -2.36 13.75
N PRO A 7 24.72 -2.09 12.79
CA PRO A 7 25.70 -1.01 12.92
C PRO A 7 24.98 0.32 13.17
N GLN A 8 25.31 1.00 14.27
CA GLN A 8 24.69 2.27 14.68
C GLN A 8 24.64 3.30 13.53
N ARG A 9 25.65 3.28 12.66
CA ARG A 9 25.74 4.12 11.44
C ARG A 9 24.61 3.90 10.43
N PHE A 10 24.03 2.70 10.37
CA PHE A 10 22.89 2.39 9.51
C PHE A 10 21.60 2.99 10.07
N LEU A 11 21.40 2.93 11.38
CA LEU A 11 20.28 3.61 12.06
C LEU A 11 20.44 5.13 11.97
N ASP A 12 21.66 5.65 12.06
CA ASP A 12 21.95 7.08 11.90
C ASP A 12 21.66 7.58 10.47
N LEU A 13 21.96 6.77 9.43
CA LEU A 13 21.59 7.07 8.03
C LEU A 13 20.07 6.99 7.78
N LEU A 14 19.35 6.12 8.50
CA LEU A 14 17.90 6.05 8.45
C LEU A 14 17.23 7.26 9.13
N ASN A 15 17.87 7.86 10.13
CA ASN A 15 17.32 8.95 10.95
C ASN A 15 17.78 10.37 10.53
N GLN A 16 18.95 10.54 9.90
CA GLN A 16 19.52 11.87 9.59
C GLN A 16 18.97 12.56 8.32
N ALA A 17 18.00 11.98 7.62
CA ALA A 17 17.34 12.64 6.49
C ALA A 17 16.15 13.54 6.89
N GLY A 18 15.86 13.69 8.19
CA GLY A 18 14.78 14.53 8.72
C GLY A 18 15.24 15.95 9.08
N GLY A 19 15.50 16.80 8.09
CA GLY A 19 15.47 18.26 8.26
C GLY A 19 14.06 18.81 7.99
N PRO A 20 13.68 19.99 8.52
CA PRO A 20 12.34 20.53 8.32
C PRO A 20 12.18 21.01 6.87
N ALA A 21 11.78 20.10 6.01
CA ALA A 21 11.25 20.42 4.70
C ALA A 21 9.84 20.99 4.87
N ASP A 22 9.49 21.96 4.05
CA ASP A 22 8.13 22.44 3.83
C ASP A 22 7.15 21.24 3.87
N PRO A 23 6.12 21.23 4.75
CA PRO A 23 5.33 20.02 5.02
C PRO A 23 4.64 19.43 3.77
N PHE A 24 4.63 20.16 2.64
CA PHE A 24 4.12 19.69 1.36
C PHE A 24 5.00 20.06 0.14
N GLY A 25 6.26 20.46 0.37
CA GLY A 25 7.19 20.87 -0.68
C GLY A 25 7.62 19.73 -1.60
N ASP A 26 7.93 20.06 -2.86
CA ASP A 26 8.40 19.19 -3.95
C ASP A 26 9.50 18.20 -3.50
N VAL A 27 9.10 17.09 -2.90
CA VAL A 27 9.88 15.86 -2.94
C VAL A 27 9.80 15.45 -4.40
N ALA A 28 10.95 15.49 -5.10
CA ALA A 28 11.10 15.02 -6.48
C ALA A 28 10.19 13.81 -6.69
N GLU A 29 9.14 13.98 -7.51
CA GLU A 29 8.08 12.99 -7.62
C GLU A 29 8.72 11.65 -7.94
N PRO A 30 8.69 10.64 -7.05
CA PRO A 30 9.36 9.40 -7.35
C PRO A 30 8.50 8.69 -8.39
N GLU A 31 8.87 8.89 -9.66
CA GLU A 31 8.32 8.17 -10.79
C GLU A 31 8.72 6.71 -10.63
N ILE A 32 7.72 5.84 -10.58
CA ILE A 32 7.91 4.39 -10.48
C ILE A 32 8.38 3.92 -11.85
N ALA A 33 9.59 3.36 -11.90
CA ALA A 33 10.21 2.92 -13.14
C ALA A 33 10.89 1.55 -12.99
N THR A 34 10.93 0.82 -14.10
CA THR A 34 11.69 -0.42 -14.22
C THR A 34 13.17 -0.23 -13.86
N GLY A 35 13.72 -1.20 -13.12
CA GLY A 35 15.09 -1.20 -12.63
C GLY A 35 15.27 -0.50 -11.28
N GLN A 36 14.25 0.18 -10.76
CA GLN A 36 14.33 0.76 -9.43
C GLN A 36 14.16 -0.31 -8.34
N LEU A 37 15.02 -0.25 -7.33
CA LEU A 37 14.89 -0.98 -6.08
C LEU A 37 14.07 -0.14 -5.11
N TRP A 38 12.98 -0.69 -4.59
CA TRP A 38 12.08 0.00 -3.68
C TRP A 38 11.97 -0.74 -2.36
N ARG A 39 11.77 0.01 -1.28
CA ARG A 39 11.23 -0.56 -0.05
C ARG A 39 9.72 -0.72 -0.22
N ALA A 40 9.24 -1.95 -0.14
CA ALA A 40 7.83 -2.25 0.04
C ALA A 40 7.53 -2.46 1.52
N ARG A 41 6.35 -2.00 1.96
CA ARG A 41 5.90 -2.08 3.35
C ARG A 41 4.38 -2.19 3.40
N TRP A 42 3.83 -2.91 4.36
CA TRP A 42 2.43 -2.83 4.76
C TRP A 42 2.27 -3.47 6.15
N ASP A 43 1.51 -2.87 7.05
CA ASP A 43 1.19 -3.45 8.37
C ASP A 43 2.36 -4.13 9.13
N GLY A 44 3.52 -3.47 9.12
CA GLY A 44 4.74 -3.98 9.76
C GLY A 44 5.63 -4.84 8.86
N ASP A 45 5.08 -5.53 7.86
CA ASP A 45 5.85 -6.26 6.84
C ASP A 45 6.72 -5.31 6.01
N ARG A 46 7.95 -5.73 5.72
CA ARG A 46 8.94 -4.94 4.98
C ARG A 46 9.82 -5.84 4.13
N VAL A 47 10.00 -5.48 2.87
CA VAL A 47 10.90 -6.18 1.95
C VAL A 47 11.42 -5.20 0.91
N LEU A 48 12.63 -5.43 0.40
CA LEU A 48 13.11 -4.71 -0.78
C LEU A 48 12.63 -5.43 -2.03
N VAL A 49 12.19 -4.70 -3.04
CA VAL A 49 11.72 -5.26 -4.31
C VAL A 49 12.34 -4.53 -5.48
N LEU A 50 12.85 -5.27 -6.46
CA LEU A 50 13.30 -4.73 -7.73
C LEU A 50 12.12 -4.69 -8.70
N ILE A 51 11.80 -3.52 -9.23
CA ILE A 51 10.73 -3.35 -10.22
C ILE A 51 11.20 -3.83 -11.59
N LEU A 52 10.47 -4.80 -12.14
CA LEU A 52 10.74 -5.37 -13.47
C LEU A 52 9.82 -4.75 -14.54
N SER A 53 8.56 -4.52 -14.22
CA SER A 53 7.60 -3.79 -15.06
C SER A 53 6.60 -3.03 -14.20
N VAL A 54 5.97 -2.02 -14.80
CA VAL A 54 4.89 -1.23 -14.19
C VAL A 54 3.61 -1.48 -14.99
N GLU A 55 2.57 -1.97 -14.32
CA GLU A 55 1.33 -2.46 -14.94
C GLU A 55 0.12 -1.81 -14.25
N GLY A 56 -0.20 -0.58 -14.65
CA GLY A 56 -1.32 0.17 -14.09
C GLY A 56 -1.11 0.50 -12.60
N ARG A 57 -1.83 -0.20 -11.71
CA ARG A 57 -1.75 -0.02 -10.25
C ARG A 57 -0.91 -1.09 -9.54
N ASP A 58 -0.29 -1.97 -10.31
CA ASP A 58 0.61 -3.01 -9.81
C ASP A 58 1.97 -2.88 -10.50
N VAL A 59 2.99 -3.45 -9.89
CA VAL A 59 4.30 -3.67 -10.50
C VAL A 59 4.61 -5.15 -10.49
N ILE A 60 5.29 -5.64 -11.51
CA ILE A 60 5.93 -6.96 -11.42
C ILE A 60 7.28 -6.73 -10.77
N ALA A 61 7.51 -7.39 -9.65
CA ALA A 61 8.72 -7.20 -8.87
C ALA A 61 9.25 -8.51 -8.28
N ALA A 62 10.56 -8.54 -8.03
CA ALA A 62 11.26 -9.65 -7.39
C ALA A 62 11.87 -9.17 -6.06
N PRO A 63 11.76 -9.95 -4.96
CA PRO A 63 12.27 -9.51 -3.68
C PRO A 63 13.81 -9.56 -3.65
N VAL A 64 14.39 -8.68 -2.84
CA VAL A 64 15.83 -8.51 -2.67
C VAL A 64 16.17 -8.56 -1.19
N THR A 65 17.17 -9.35 -0.83
CA THR A 65 17.77 -9.37 0.51
C THR A 65 19.17 -8.77 0.46
N LEU A 66 19.60 -8.19 1.59
CA LEU A 66 20.96 -7.71 1.80
C LEU A 66 21.62 -8.60 2.86
N ASP A 67 22.94 -8.73 2.78
CA ASP A 67 23.85 -9.44 3.71
C ASP A 67 23.30 -9.65 5.15
N PRO A 68 23.25 -10.90 5.68
CA PRO A 68 23.79 -12.15 5.13
C PRO A 68 22.91 -12.82 4.05
N PRO A 69 23.49 -13.28 2.92
CA PRO A 69 22.73 -13.78 1.79
C PRO A 69 22.32 -15.24 1.99
N ALA A 70 21.04 -15.46 2.29
CA ALA A 70 20.37 -16.64 1.82
C ALA A 70 20.18 -16.53 0.29
N GLU A 71 20.37 -17.63 -0.43
CA GLU A 71 20.23 -17.71 -1.88
C GLU A 71 19.78 -19.11 -2.29
N ASP A 72 19.11 -19.22 -3.44
CA ASP A 72 18.81 -20.48 -4.11
C ASP A 72 19.32 -20.47 -5.57
N ASP A 73 19.06 -21.53 -6.32
CA ASP A 73 19.46 -21.64 -7.73
C ASP A 73 18.65 -20.75 -8.69
N LEU A 74 17.60 -20.08 -8.19
CA LEU A 74 16.81 -19.07 -8.90
C LEU A 74 17.16 -17.64 -8.44
N CYS A 75 18.20 -17.50 -7.62
CA CYS A 75 18.71 -16.20 -7.19
C CYS A 75 19.82 -15.67 -8.12
N LEU A 76 19.89 -14.35 -8.19
CA LEU A 76 21.05 -13.62 -8.71
C LEU A 76 21.69 -12.82 -7.56
N VAL A 77 22.96 -13.09 -7.31
CA VAL A 77 23.74 -12.33 -6.34
C VAL A 77 24.45 -11.20 -7.07
N VAL A 78 24.12 -9.98 -6.68
CA VAL A 78 24.66 -8.73 -7.23
C VAL A 78 25.78 -8.26 -6.32
N ASP A 79 26.96 -8.05 -6.90
CA ASP A 79 28.13 -7.58 -6.16
C ASP A 79 27.90 -6.17 -5.58
N GLY A 80 28.48 -5.89 -4.42
CA GLY A 80 28.35 -4.60 -3.74
C GLY A 80 28.77 -3.41 -4.61
N SER A 81 29.73 -3.58 -5.54
CA SER A 81 30.15 -2.56 -6.50
C SER A 81 29.04 -2.10 -7.46
N ARG A 82 27.98 -2.90 -7.61
CA ARG A 82 26.80 -2.58 -8.43
C ARG A 82 25.62 -2.04 -7.61
N THR A 83 25.77 -1.92 -6.30
CA THR A 83 24.75 -1.38 -5.39
C THR A 83 25.16 0.00 -4.88
N SER A 84 24.19 0.88 -4.64
CA SER A 84 24.46 2.19 -4.06
C SER A 84 24.98 2.12 -2.62
N SER A 85 24.67 1.04 -1.89
CA SER A 85 25.11 0.81 -0.52
C SER A 85 26.53 0.22 -0.41
N GLY A 86 27.10 -0.29 -1.51
CA GLY A 86 28.36 -1.03 -1.49
C GLY A 86 28.23 -2.44 -0.88
N VAL A 87 27.02 -2.91 -0.56
CA VAL A 87 26.77 -4.19 0.11
C VAL A 87 26.18 -5.17 -0.91
N PRO A 88 26.71 -6.41 -1.00
CA PRO A 88 26.13 -7.42 -1.87
C PRO A 88 24.64 -7.66 -1.59
N ALA A 89 23.89 -7.90 -2.66
CA ALA A 89 22.45 -8.11 -2.61
C ALA A 89 22.06 -9.41 -3.30
N THR A 90 21.02 -10.08 -2.81
CA THR A 90 20.48 -11.29 -3.44
C THR A 90 19.09 -11.01 -3.99
N LEU A 91 18.93 -11.13 -5.29
CA LEU A 91 17.68 -10.99 -6.02
C LEU A 91 17.03 -12.36 -6.21
N TRP A 92 15.83 -12.54 -5.67
CA TRP A 92 15.10 -13.80 -5.67
C TRP A 92 14.16 -13.87 -6.88
N ALA A 93 14.70 -14.08 -8.08
CA ALA A 93 13.90 -14.07 -9.30
C ALA A 93 12.82 -15.17 -9.32
N GLY A 94 13.05 -16.28 -8.62
CA GLY A 94 12.07 -17.35 -8.39
C GLY A 94 10.84 -16.97 -7.56
N LEU A 95 10.77 -15.75 -7.01
CA LEU A 95 9.64 -15.20 -6.25
C LEU A 95 9.02 -13.97 -6.94
N THR A 96 9.32 -13.79 -8.22
CA THR A 96 8.76 -12.69 -9.03
C THR A 96 7.24 -12.78 -9.07
N GLY A 97 6.57 -11.65 -8.84
CA GLY A 97 5.12 -11.58 -8.99
C GLY A 97 4.58 -10.15 -8.90
N PRO A 98 3.26 -9.99 -9.02
CA PRO A 98 2.62 -8.69 -8.87
C PRO A 98 2.74 -8.19 -7.42
N VAL A 99 3.02 -6.91 -7.27
CA VAL A 99 3.06 -6.17 -6.02
C VAL A 99 2.32 -4.85 -6.23
N PRO A 100 1.31 -4.52 -5.40
CA PRO A 100 0.58 -3.26 -5.57
C PRO A 100 1.44 -2.02 -5.36
N ILE A 101 1.26 -0.97 -6.19
CA ILE A 101 2.02 0.30 -6.01
C ILE A 101 1.77 0.91 -4.63
N ARG A 102 0.59 0.67 -4.06
CA ARG A 102 0.14 1.19 -2.77
C ARG A 102 0.98 0.70 -1.58
N VAL A 103 1.74 -0.39 -1.77
CA VAL A 103 2.67 -0.92 -0.77
C VAL A 103 4.12 -0.47 -0.98
N LEU A 104 4.42 0.29 -2.03
CA LEU A 104 5.73 0.93 -2.18
C LEU A 104 5.84 2.12 -1.23
N ASP A 105 7.03 2.33 -0.69
CA ASP A 105 7.30 3.35 0.34
C ASP A 105 8.30 4.38 -0.16
N ARG A 106 9.51 3.93 -0.51
CA ARG A 106 10.54 4.83 -1.07
C ARG A 106 11.50 4.08 -1.99
N PRO A 107 12.05 4.74 -3.02
CA PRO A 107 13.15 4.20 -3.79
C PRO A 107 14.42 4.11 -2.92
N VAL A 108 15.23 3.10 -3.18
CA VAL A 108 16.47 2.79 -2.43
C VAL A 108 17.68 2.79 -3.36
N ASP A 109 17.52 2.23 -4.56
CA ASP A 109 18.61 2.08 -5.54
C ASP A 109 18.04 1.98 -6.96
N THR A 110 18.90 1.97 -7.98
CA THR A 110 18.54 1.69 -9.38
C THR A 110 19.57 0.74 -9.98
N TRP A 111 19.11 -0.38 -10.52
CA TRP A 111 19.95 -1.40 -11.11
C TRP A 111 19.85 -1.40 -12.64
N GLY A 112 20.88 -1.96 -13.27
CA GLY A 112 21.00 -2.00 -14.72
C GLY A 112 19.94 -2.89 -15.39
N GLN A 113 19.63 -2.55 -16.64
CA GLN A 113 18.66 -3.30 -17.47
C GLN A 113 19.09 -4.75 -17.73
N ASP A 114 20.38 -5.05 -17.64
CA ASP A 114 20.93 -6.40 -17.71
C ASP A 114 20.42 -7.28 -16.56
N VAL A 115 20.41 -6.77 -15.33
CA VAL A 115 19.89 -7.46 -14.14
C VAL A 115 18.37 -7.62 -14.22
N VAL A 116 17.66 -6.56 -14.64
CA VAL A 116 16.21 -6.60 -14.85
C VAL A 116 15.82 -7.66 -15.87
N HIS A 117 16.48 -7.66 -17.03
CA HIS A 117 16.19 -8.60 -18.10
C HIS A 117 16.45 -10.04 -17.68
N TRP A 118 17.56 -10.29 -16.97
CA TRP A 118 17.84 -11.61 -16.40
C TRP A 118 16.72 -12.05 -15.46
N ALA A 119 16.32 -11.20 -14.52
CA ALA A 119 15.29 -11.54 -13.53
C ALA A 119 13.91 -11.80 -14.16
N ALA A 120 13.54 -11.00 -15.16
CA ALA A 120 12.28 -11.16 -15.88
C ALA A 120 12.21 -12.45 -16.72
N THR A 121 13.35 -13.05 -17.06
CA THR A 121 13.44 -14.27 -17.88
C THR A 121 13.84 -15.52 -17.09
N ALA A 122 14.25 -15.37 -15.83
CA ALA A 122 14.83 -16.44 -15.03
C ALA A 122 13.84 -17.55 -14.62
N VAL A 123 12.52 -17.33 -14.75
CA VAL A 123 11.48 -18.29 -14.42
C VAL A 123 10.71 -18.67 -15.69
N PRO A 124 10.56 -19.96 -16.04
CA PRO A 124 10.92 -21.15 -15.26
C PRO A 124 12.34 -21.68 -15.47
N VAL A 125 13.09 -21.17 -16.45
CA VAL A 125 14.45 -21.63 -16.77
C VAL A 125 15.42 -20.44 -16.68
N PRO A 126 16.39 -20.47 -15.76
CA PRO A 126 17.37 -19.40 -15.63
C PRO A 126 18.20 -19.25 -16.90
N ALA A 127 18.44 -18.00 -17.32
CA ALA A 127 19.33 -17.71 -18.43
C ALA A 127 20.75 -18.26 -18.15
N GLU A 128 21.36 -18.87 -19.17
CA GLU A 128 22.72 -19.44 -19.07
C GLU A 128 23.78 -18.38 -18.78
N GLU A 129 23.62 -17.19 -19.36
CA GLU A 129 24.54 -16.07 -19.14
C GLU A 129 24.06 -15.19 -17.98
N VAL A 130 24.93 -15.02 -16.98
CA VAL A 130 24.72 -14.09 -15.87
C VAL A 130 25.35 -12.72 -16.21
N PRO A 131 24.70 -11.60 -15.84
CA PRO A 131 25.26 -10.27 -16.05
C PRO A 131 26.66 -10.08 -15.41
N PRO A 132 27.53 -9.23 -15.96
CA PRO A 132 28.84 -8.94 -15.37
C PRO A 132 28.73 -8.41 -13.92
N GLY A 133 29.63 -8.80 -13.03
CA GLY A 133 29.56 -8.37 -11.62
C GLY A 133 28.36 -8.96 -10.86
N THR A 134 27.81 -10.06 -11.37
CA THR A 134 26.80 -10.87 -10.69
C THR A 134 27.20 -12.35 -10.75
N ARG A 135 26.59 -13.17 -9.90
CA ARG A 135 26.69 -14.63 -9.98
C ARG A 135 25.34 -15.26 -9.70
N ARG A 136 25.15 -16.46 -10.20
CA ARG A 136 24.00 -17.28 -9.81
C ARG A 136 24.13 -17.70 -8.33
N GLY A 137 23.00 -17.79 -7.65
CA GLY A 137 22.92 -18.38 -6.32
C GLY A 137 23.16 -19.89 -6.34
N ARG A 138 23.26 -20.49 -5.16
CA ARG A 138 23.51 -21.92 -4.96
C ARG A 138 22.21 -22.64 -4.69
N ALA A 139 22.04 -23.82 -5.27
CA ALA A 139 20.88 -24.66 -4.99
C ALA A 139 20.79 -24.96 -3.49
N ILE A 140 19.55 -24.97 -2.99
CA ILE A 140 19.24 -25.45 -1.65
C ILE A 140 19.14 -26.97 -1.73
N ASP A 141 19.99 -27.67 -1.00
CA ASP A 141 20.03 -29.14 -1.02
C ASP A 141 18.98 -29.75 -0.06
N SER A 142 18.55 -28.98 0.95
CA SER A 142 17.57 -29.41 1.95
C SER A 142 16.65 -28.28 2.42
N ALA A 143 15.37 -28.62 2.66
CA ALA A 143 14.38 -27.70 3.24
C ALA A 143 14.69 -27.26 4.68
N LEU A 144 15.72 -27.83 5.31
CA LEU A 144 16.18 -27.45 6.66
C LEU A 144 17.34 -26.44 6.63
N GLU A 145 17.78 -26.02 5.44
CA GLU A 145 18.79 -24.99 5.32
C GLU A 145 18.21 -23.60 5.61
N PRO A 146 18.97 -22.69 6.26
CA PRO A 146 18.50 -21.33 6.52
C PRO A 146 18.01 -20.58 5.27
N ALA A 147 18.54 -20.90 4.09
CA ALA A 147 18.10 -20.30 2.84
C ALA A 147 16.66 -20.70 2.46
N ALA A 148 16.22 -21.90 2.83
CA ALA A 148 14.83 -22.32 2.64
C ALA A 148 13.87 -21.52 3.53
N ASP A 149 14.27 -21.27 4.78
CA ASP A 149 13.50 -20.46 5.72
C ASP A 149 13.36 -19.02 5.22
N VAL A 150 14.45 -18.39 4.77
CA VAL A 150 14.39 -17.03 4.21
C VAL A 150 13.52 -17.00 2.95
N ARG A 151 13.61 -18.01 2.08
CA ARG A 151 12.76 -18.08 0.88
C ARG A 151 11.27 -18.12 1.27
N ALA A 152 10.91 -18.97 2.22
CA ALA A 152 9.54 -19.10 2.69
C ALA A 152 9.03 -17.81 3.35
N GLU A 153 9.85 -17.18 4.21
CA GLU A 153 9.52 -15.91 4.84
C GLU A 153 9.29 -14.79 3.82
N LEU A 154 10.12 -14.72 2.77
CA LEU A 154 9.94 -13.76 1.68
C LEU A 154 8.66 -14.01 0.90
N ASP A 155 8.34 -15.26 0.59
CA ASP A 155 7.11 -15.62 -0.13
C ASP A 155 5.87 -15.25 0.69
N ASP A 156 5.83 -15.63 1.97
CA ASP A 156 4.76 -15.27 2.90
C ASP A 156 4.62 -13.75 3.06
N THR A 157 5.75 -13.02 3.10
CA THR A 157 5.77 -11.55 3.19
C THR A 157 5.21 -10.92 1.92
N LEU A 158 5.59 -11.43 0.74
CA LEU A 158 5.03 -10.95 -0.53
C LEU A 158 3.53 -11.22 -0.62
N ASP A 159 3.06 -12.37 -0.15
CA ASP A 159 1.63 -12.69 -0.10
C ASP A 159 0.86 -11.73 0.81
N ARG A 160 1.38 -11.41 2.00
CA ARG A 160 0.77 -10.38 2.86
C ARG A 160 0.75 -9.00 2.20
N LEU A 161 1.82 -8.60 1.51
CA LEU A 161 1.86 -7.34 0.77
C LEU A 161 0.87 -7.30 -0.39
N ARG A 162 0.68 -8.42 -1.11
CA ARG A 162 -0.33 -8.56 -2.18
C ARG A 162 -1.75 -8.40 -1.66
N LEU A 163 -2.00 -8.86 -0.43
CA LEU A 163 -3.29 -8.76 0.27
C LEU A 163 -3.56 -7.38 0.89
N ALA A 164 -2.63 -6.43 0.78
CA ALA A 164 -2.84 -5.07 1.28
C ALA A 164 -4.16 -4.48 0.74
N PRO A 165 -5.10 -4.04 1.62
CA PRO A 165 -6.41 -3.56 1.22
C PRO A 165 -6.37 -2.51 0.11
N ALA A 166 -7.12 -2.77 -0.96
CA ALA A 166 -7.33 -1.82 -2.06
C ALA A 166 -8.51 -0.90 -1.75
N LEU A 167 -8.48 0.32 -2.30
CA LEU A 167 -9.65 1.18 -2.28
C LEU A 167 -10.76 0.63 -3.21
N PRO A 168 -12.05 0.84 -2.87
CA PRO A 168 -13.16 0.43 -3.73
C PRO A 168 -13.16 1.29 -5.00
N VAL A 169 -12.95 0.70 -6.18
CA VAL A 169 -12.87 1.40 -7.47
C VAL A 169 -14.11 1.13 -8.31
N VAL A 170 -14.63 2.16 -9.00
CA VAL A 170 -15.75 1.99 -9.95
C VAL A 170 -15.33 1.03 -11.06
N LYS A 171 -16.07 -0.07 -11.23
CA LYS A 171 -15.94 -0.94 -12.38
C LYS A 171 -16.80 -0.42 -13.54
N PRO A 172 -16.28 -0.34 -14.78
CA PRO A 172 -17.07 0.11 -15.92
C PRO A 172 -18.34 -0.74 -16.11
N GLY A 173 -19.50 -0.09 -16.15
CA GLY A 173 -20.79 -0.76 -16.43
C GLY A 173 -21.55 -1.29 -15.22
N GLU A 174 -20.99 -1.21 -14.00
CA GLU A 174 -21.68 -1.59 -12.77
C GLU A 174 -22.32 -0.35 -12.10
N ALA A 175 -23.61 -0.44 -11.79
CA ALA A 175 -24.27 0.59 -10.99
C ALA A 175 -23.89 0.41 -9.51
N PRO A 176 -23.57 1.49 -8.78
CA PRO A 176 -23.20 1.38 -7.37
C PRO A 176 -24.38 0.85 -6.56
N ILE A 177 -24.16 -0.24 -5.83
CA ILE A 177 -25.11 -0.74 -4.84
C ILE A 177 -24.85 0.06 -3.57
N THR A 178 -25.84 0.82 -3.10
CA THR A 178 -25.74 1.54 -1.83
C THR A 178 -26.27 0.67 -0.69
N LEU A 179 -25.81 0.94 0.53
CA LEU A 179 -26.36 0.28 1.71
C LEU A 179 -27.88 0.50 1.85
N ALA A 180 -28.38 1.68 1.46
CA ALA A 180 -29.82 1.93 1.38
C ALA A 180 -30.54 1.00 0.39
N ALA A 181 -29.93 0.70 -0.76
CA ALA A 181 -30.50 -0.21 -1.74
C ALA A 181 -30.53 -1.67 -1.23
N LEU A 182 -29.48 -2.11 -0.51
CA LEU A 182 -29.44 -3.45 0.11
C LEU A 182 -30.48 -3.62 1.22
N LEU A 183 -30.65 -2.61 2.06
CA LEU A 183 -31.60 -2.65 3.18
C LEU A 183 -33.06 -2.50 2.73
N GLY A 184 -33.30 -2.11 1.49
CA GLY A 184 -34.63 -2.00 0.91
C GLY A 184 -35.47 -0.86 1.51
N LYS A 185 -36.81 -1.04 1.49
CA LYS A 185 -37.75 0.01 1.92
C LYS A 185 -37.82 0.09 3.46
N GLY A 186 -37.13 1.08 4.02
CA GLY A 186 -37.24 1.47 5.43
C GLY A 186 -36.13 0.87 6.30
N PRO A 187 -34.86 1.26 6.10
CA PRO A 187 -33.79 0.88 7.02
C PRO A 187 -34.19 1.28 8.45
N LYS A 188 -33.95 0.39 9.42
CA LYS A 188 -34.22 0.67 10.85
C LYS A 188 -33.19 1.69 11.35
N ILE A 189 -33.39 2.96 11.01
CA ILE A 189 -32.43 4.04 11.29
C ILE A 189 -32.11 4.13 12.78
N ASP A 190 -33.12 4.00 13.66
CA ASP A 190 -32.88 4.07 15.10
C ASP A 190 -32.06 2.88 15.62
N LEU A 191 -32.24 1.69 15.07
CA LEU A 191 -31.39 0.52 15.37
C LEU A 191 -29.94 0.80 14.97
N LEU A 192 -29.72 1.29 13.75
CA LEU A 192 -28.39 1.62 13.25
C LEU A 192 -27.72 2.75 14.04
N ARG A 193 -28.48 3.76 14.46
CA ARG A 193 -27.97 4.85 15.33
C ARG A 193 -27.50 4.31 16.67
N SER A 194 -28.31 3.47 17.32
CA SER A 194 -27.97 2.87 18.60
C SER A 194 -26.77 1.93 18.50
N ALA A 195 -26.71 1.10 17.46
CA ALA A 195 -25.63 0.13 17.28
C ALA A 195 -24.30 0.78 16.88
N LEU A 196 -24.34 1.79 16.00
CA LEU A 196 -23.12 2.47 15.52
C LEU A 196 -22.68 3.61 16.45
N GLY A 197 -23.51 4.00 17.42
CA GLY A 197 -23.26 5.17 18.28
C GLY A 197 -23.21 6.49 17.50
N LEU A 198 -23.83 6.56 16.32
CA LEU A 198 -23.75 7.70 15.41
C LEU A 198 -25.04 8.54 15.42
N PRO A 199 -24.94 9.87 15.26
CA PRO A 199 -26.12 10.71 15.08
C PRO A 199 -26.80 10.40 13.73
N GLN A 200 -28.10 10.67 13.64
CA GLN A 200 -28.92 10.31 12.47
C GLN A 200 -28.33 10.81 11.14
N HIS A 201 -27.79 12.03 11.11
CA HIS A 201 -27.23 12.59 9.88
C HIS A 201 -25.99 11.83 9.38
N GLU A 202 -25.17 11.28 10.28
CA GLU A 202 -24.02 10.44 9.91
C GLU A 202 -24.47 9.05 9.44
N VAL A 203 -25.51 8.48 10.07
CA VAL A 203 -26.14 7.24 9.58
C VAL A 203 -26.72 7.43 8.18
N MET A 204 -27.36 8.57 7.90
CA MET A 204 -27.86 8.88 6.55
C MET A 204 -26.71 9.04 5.53
N LYS A 205 -25.57 9.60 5.94
CA LYS A 205 -24.38 9.66 5.08
C LYS A 205 -23.83 8.26 4.76
N LEU A 206 -23.81 7.35 5.73
CA LEU A 206 -23.44 5.94 5.50
C LEU A 206 -24.42 5.25 4.53
N LEU A 207 -25.72 5.39 4.76
CA LEU A 207 -26.76 4.79 3.90
C LEU A 207 -26.70 5.29 2.45
N SER A 208 -26.36 6.57 2.26
CA SER A 208 -26.20 7.20 0.94
C SER A 208 -24.83 6.95 0.30
N GLY A 209 -23.90 6.29 0.99
CA GLY A 209 -22.53 6.04 0.51
C GLY A 209 -21.64 7.29 0.50
N THR A 210 -22.07 8.39 1.13
CA THR A 210 -21.28 9.64 1.20
C THR A 210 -20.30 9.65 2.37
N ARG A 211 -20.45 8.72 3.32
CA ARG A 211 -19.46 8.37 4.34
C ARG A 211 -18.93 6.96 4.06
N PRO A 212 -17.62 6.72 4.17
CA PRO A 212 -17.08 5.38 3.98
C PRO A 212 -17.59 4.43 5.06
N LEU A 213 -17.87 3.21 4.66
CA LEU A 213 -18.12 2.12 5.57
C LEU A 213 -16.77 1.46 5.88
N THR A 214 -16.23 1.70 7.07
CA THR A 214 -15.02 1.00 7.53
C THR A 214 -15.36 -0.47 7.83
N PRO A 215 -14.36 -1.37 7.85
CA PRO A 215 -14.59 -2.78 8.19
C PRO A 215 -15.34 -2.98 9.51
N ASP A 216 -15.00 -2.20 10.54
CA ASP A 216 -15.67 -2.25 11.85
C ASP A 216 -17.15 -1.84 11.74
N LEU A 217 -17.44 -0.76 11.02
CA LEU A 217 -18.82 -0.32 10.79
C LEU A 217 -19.60 -1.34 9.95
N ALA A 218 -18.96 -1.95 8.94
CA ALA A 218 -19.55 -3.01 8.13
C ALA A 218 -19.92 -4.24 8.97
N ALA A 219 -19.04 -4.65 9.89
CA ALA A 219 -19.29 -5.76 10.80
C ALA A 219 -20.50 -5.49 11.73
N VAL A 220 -20.59 -4.28 12.29
CA VAL A 220 -21.74 -3.87 13.12
C VAL A 220 -23.03 -3.85 12.30
N VAL A 221 -23.00 -3.27 11.10
CA VAL A 221 -24.17 -3.22 10.21
C VAL A 221 -24.62 -4.64 9.84
N ALA A 222 -23.70 -5.54 9.49
CA ALA A 222 -24.02 -6.93 9.15
C ALA A 222 -24.69 -7.65 10.33
N ALA A 223 -24.15 -7.53 11.53
CA ALA A 223 -24.69 -8.15 12.75
C ALA A 223 -26.14 -7.69 13.04
N GLU A 224 -26.44 -6.41 12.87
CA GLU A 224 -27.74 -5.83 13.19
C GLU A 224 -28.79 -6.03 12.10
N THR A 225 -28.36 -6.18 10.85
CA THR A 225 -29.26 -6.27 9.69
C THR A 225 -29.46 -7.70 9.21
N GLY A 226 -28.64 -8.64 9.67
CA GLY A 226 -28.66 -10.04 9.23
C GLY A 226 -28.11 -10.23 7.81
N LEU A 227 -27.53 -9.20 7.21
CA LEU A 227 -26.81 -9.28 5.94
C LEU A 227 -25.43 -9.92 6.15
N SER A 228 -24.86 -10.48 5.08
CA SER A 228 -23.47 -10.92 5.14
C SER A 228 -22.54 -9.70 5.21
N THR A 229 -21.41 -9.83 5.92
CA THR A 229 -20.38 -8.77 5.95
C THR A 229 -19.85 -8.47 4.55
N GLU A 230 -19.80 -9.47 3.68
CA GLU A 230 -19.41 -9.31 2.28
C GLU A 230 -20.39 -8.41 1.53
N ASP A 231 -21.69 -8.67 1.59
CA ASP A 231 -22.71 -7.84 0.92
C ASP A 231 -22.66 -6.39 1.40
N VAL A 232 -22.52 -6.19 2.71
CA VAL A 232 -22.41 -4.87 3.34
C VAL A 232 -21.14 -4.14 2.88
N THR A 233 -20.03 -4.85 2.72
CA THR A 233 -18.75 -4.28 2.25
C THR A 233 -18.79 -3.97 0.75
N GLN A 234 -19.56 -4.71 -0.04
CA GLN A 234 -19.81 -4.42 -1.45
C GLN A 234 -20.76 -3.22 -1.65
N ALA A 235 -21.52 -2.83 -0.62
CA ALA A 235 -22.43 -1.68 -0.63
C ALA A 235 -21.73 -0.31 -0.56
N VAL A 236 -20.40 -0.32 -0.61
CA VAL A 236 -19.50 0.81 -0.44
C VAL A 236 -19.40 1.57 -1.75
N LEU A 237 -19.58 2.90 -1.71
CA LEU A 237 -19.60 3.73 -2.91
C LEU A 237 -18.24 3.68 -3.61
N ALA A 238 -18.20 3.02 -4.76
CA ALA A 238 -16.97 2.90 -5.52
C ALA A 238 -16.42 4.28 -5.94
N LEU A 239 -15.10 4.47 -5.81
CA LEU A 239 -14.38 5.72 -6.07
C LEU A 239 -13.91 5.79 -7.54
N PRO A 240 -13.76 6.99 -8.12
CA PRO A 240 -13.19 7.15 -9.46
C PRO A 240 -11.77 6.55 -9.54
N PRO A 241 -11.43 5.83 -10.63
CA PRO A 241 -10.14 5.17 -10.76
C PRO A 241 -8.97 6.16 -10.72
N GLU A 242 -9.14 7.38 -11.22
CA GLU A 242 -8.09 8.41 -11.21
C GLU A 242 -7.82 8.95 -9.79
N LEU A 243 -8.85 9.05 -8.96
CA LEU A 243 -8.69 9.40 -7.55
C LEU A 243 -7.95 8.30 -6.80
N VAL A 244 -8.34 7.04 -7.01
CA VAL A 244 -7.69 5.90 -6.37
C VAL A 244 -6.22 5.80 -6.79
N ALA A 245 -5.91 5.97 -8.08
CA ALA A 245 -4.54 5.98 -8.57
C ALA A 245 -3.70 7.09 -7.91
N GLU A 246 -4.26 8.30 -7.73
CA GLU A 246 -3.56 9.39 -7.03
C GLU A 246 -3.35 9.08 -5.55
N VAL A 247 -4.36 8.56 -4.84
CA VAL A 247 -4.26 8.24 -3.40
C VAL A 247 -3.28 7.10 -3.12
N GLU A 248 -3.27 6.07 -3.98
CA GLU A 248 -2.38 4.92 -3.86
C GLU A 248 -0.92 5.25 -4.24
N HIS A 249 -0.66 6.41 -4.84
CA HIS A 249 0.68 6.78 -5.26
C HIS A 249 1.63 6.88 -4.04
N PRO A 250 2.83 6.28 -4.09
CA PRO A 250 3.77 6.23 -2.96
C PRO A 250 4.17 7.59 -2.36
N ARG A 251 4.06 8.67 -3.15
CA ARG A 251 4.33 10.05 -2.72
C ARG A 251 3.53 10.46 -1.48
N TRP A 252 2.33 9.90 -1.32
CA TRP A 252 1.44 10.22 -0.21
C TRP A 252 1.68 9.36 1.02
N ARG A 253 2.56 8.37 0.93
CA ARG A 253 2.72 7.38 1.98
C ARG A 253 3.21 7.94 3.33
N PRO A 254 4.19 8.87 3.37
CA PRO A 254 4.53 9.54 4.61
C PRO A 254 3.30 10.23 5.21
N THR A 255 2.55 10.96 4.38
CA THR A 255 1.32 11.65 4.81
C THR A 255 0.24 10.69 5.33
N TRP A 256 0.09 9.50 4.73
CA TRP A 256 -0.83 8.48 5.23
C TRP A 256 -0.40 7.91 6.56
N THR A 257 0.90 7.67 6.74
CA THR A 257 1.45 7.16 7.99
C THR A 257 1.26 8.18 9.10
N ASP A 258 1.53 9.46 8.84
CA ASP A 258 1.35 10.54 9.81
C ASP A 258 -0.13 10.77 10.15
N LEU A 259 -1.01 10.73 9.15
CA LEU A 259 -2.46 10.87 9.34
C LEU A 259 -3.02 9.73 10.19
N ALA A 260 -2.64 8.49 9.87
CA ALA A 260 -3.05 7.30 10.61
C ALA A 260 -2.58 7.37 12.07
N ALA A 261 -1.33 7.75 12.31
CA ALA A 261 -0.79 7.93 13.66
C ALA A 261 -1.48 9.05 14.43
N ARG A 262 -1.77 10.19 13.79
CA ARG A 262 -2.47 11.32 14.39
C ARG A 262 -3.89 10.97 14.80
N ASP A 263 -4.59 10.23 13.94
CA ASP A 263 -6.01 9.91 14.12
C ASP A 263 -6.19 8.58 14.90
N GLY A 264 -5.10 7.88 15.24
CA GLY A 264 -5.13 6.64 16.02
C GLY A 264 -5.74 5.45 15.27
N VAL A 265 -5.62 5.42 13.95
CA VAL A 265 -6.17 4.38 13.06
C VAL A 265 -5.07 3.73 12.22
N ASP A 266 -5.39 2.65 11.51
CA ASP A 266 -4.46 2.06 10.55
C ASP A 266 -4.37 2.86 9.22
N GLU A 267 -3.32 2.58 8.44
CA GLU A 267 -3.06 3.26 7.16
C GLU A 267 -4.21 3.05 6.15
N ALA A 268 -4.86 1.88 6.17
CA ALA A 268 -5.98 1.55 5.28
C ALA A 268 -7.20 2.44 5.55
N THR A 269 -7.55 2.59 6.82
CA THR A 269 -8.68 3.38 7.31
C THR A 269 -8.44 4.86 7.07
N ALA A 270 -7.21 5.34 7.30
CA ALA A 270 -6.83 6.73 6.99
C ALA A 270 -6.98 7.02 5.49
N ARG A 271 -6.46 6.16 4.62
CA ARG A 271 -6.59 6.28 3.15
C ARG A 271 -8.05 6.23 2.69
N LEU A 272 -8.84 5.30 3.20
CA LEU A 272 -10.26 5.17 2.87
C LEU A 272 -11.03 6.44 3.27
N THR A 273 -10.84 6.89 4.52
CA THR A 273 -11.51 8.08 5.05
C THR A 273 -11.15 9.32 4.24
N ALA A 274 -9.87 9.52 3.96
CA ALA A 274 -9.39 10.64 3.17
C ALA A 274 -9.93 10.62 1.74
N SER A 275 -9.93 9.46 1.08
CA SER A 275 -10.42 9.32 -0.29
C SER A 275 -11.89 9.74 -0.43
N TYR A 276 -12.73 9.31 0.51
CA TYR A 276 -14.15 9.70 0.52
C TYR A 276 -14.34 11.18 0.85
N GLY A 277 -13.55 11.72 1.76
CA GLY A 277 -13.52 13.15 2.05
C GLY A 277 -13.15 13.97 0.82
N THR A 278 -12.10 13.58 0.10
CA THR A 278 -11.67 14.20 -1.17
C THR A 278 -12.75 14.08 -2.25
N PHE A 279 -13.38 12.91 -2.37
CA PHE A 279 -14.46 12.69 -3.34
C PHE A 279 -15.68 13.58 -3.05
N ALA A 280 -16.07 13.74 -1.78
CA ALA A 280 -17.16 14.61 -1.37
C ALA A 280 -16.88 16.11 -1.63
N LEU A 281 -15.61 16.54 -1.63
CA LEU A 281 -15.22 17.89 -2.04
C LEU A 281 -15.42 18.11 -3.55
N ALA A 282 -15.18 17.09 -4.37
CA ALA A 282 -15.32 17.18 -5.83
C ALA A 282 -16.78 17.32 -6.29
N GLY A 283 -17.73 16.66 -5.60
CA GLY A 283 -19.16 16.75 -5.93
C GLY A 283 -19.78 18.16 -5.80
N ARG A 284 -19.04 19.14 -5.26
CA ARG A 284 -19.50 20.52 -5.05
C ARG A 284 -19.18 21.49 -6.19
N GLN A 285 -18.43 21.08 -7.21
CA GLN A 285 -18.07 21.93 -8.34
C GLN A 285 -18.77 21.47 -9.62
N THR A 286 -19.83 22.19 -10.01
CA THR A 286 -20.44 22.11 -11.34
C THR A 286 -19.61 22.92 -12.33
N GLY A 287 -18.68 22.26 -13.02
CA GLY A 287 -17.93 22.81 -14.14
C GLY A 287 -17.18 21.68 -14.82
N GLY A 288 -17.61 21.28 -16.03
CA GLY A 288 -17.26 20.01 -16.69
C GLY A 288 -15.79 19.79 -17.11
N ALA A 289 -14.82 20.35 -16.39
CA ALA A 289 -13.42 19.99 -16.52
C ALA A 289 -13.10 18.74 -15.70
N ALA A 290 -12.09 17.98 -16.14
CA ALA A 290 -11.59 16.83 -15.39
C ALA A 290 -11.15 17.28 -13.97
N PRO A 291 -11.52 16.55 -12.90
CA PRO A 291 -11.15 16.94 -11.56
C PRO A 291 -9.63 16.85 -11.34
N ASP A 292 -8.97 17.95 -10.96
CA ASP A 292 -7.66 17.90 -10.28
C ASP A 292 -7.76 17.15 -8.93
N TRP A 293 -7.52 15.84 -8.95
CA TRP A 293 -7.58 15.01 -7.75
C TRP A 293 -6.45 15.32 -6.78
N ARG A 294 -5.25 15.61 -7.29
CA ARG A 294 -4.07 15.94 -6.48
C ARG A 294 -4.29 17.19 -5.66
N GLY A 295 -4.74 18.28 -6.28
CA GLY A 295 -5.04 19.54 -5.59
C GLY A 295 -6.13 19.36 -4.52
N ARG A 296 -7.15 18.54 -4.80
CA ARG A 296 -8.23 18.25 -3.83
C ARG A 296 -7.77 17.37 -2.68
N LEU A 297 -6.90 16.40 -2.94
CA LEU A 297 -6.32 15.57 -1.89
C LEU A 297 -5.49 16.44 -0.95
N ARG A 298 -4.63 17.31 -1.49
CA ARG A 298 -3.91 18.33 -0.71
C ARG A 298 -4.87 19.20 0.12
N GLN A 299 -5.93 19.70 -0.50
CA GLN A 299 -6.92 20.52 0.20
C GLN A 299 -7.57 19.78 1.37
N PHE A 300 -7.92 18.50 1.18
CA PHE A 300 -8.50 17.69 2.24
C PHE A 300 -7.50 17.47 3.39
N LEU A 301 -6.27 17.10 3.05
CA LEU A 301 -5.21 16.83 4.03
C LEU A 301 -4.79 18.08 4.82
N ASN A 302 -4.92 19.27 4.21
CA ASN A 302 -4.63 20.56 4.84
C ASN A 302 -5.76 21.09 5.73
N ARG A 303 -6.91 20.42 5.81
CA ARG A 303 -8.00 20.86 6.66
C ARG A 303 -7.60 20.64 8.14
N PRO A 304 -7.70 21.65 9.02
CA PRO A 304 -7.55 21.41 10.44
C PRO A 304 -8.62 20.42 10.90
N ALA A 305 -8.26 19.49 11.80
CA ALA A 305 -9.22 18.58 12.40
C ALA A 305 -10.44 19.38 12.87
N ASP A 306 -11.66 18.94 12.53
CA ASP A 306 -12.86 19.64 12.96
C ASP A 306 -12.81 19.79 14.49
N PRO A 307 -13.04 20.99 15.05
CA PRO A 307 -13.01 21.19 16.48
C PRO A 307 -13.99 20.22 17.14
N GLU A 308 -13.53 19.51 18.18
CA GLU A 308 -14.37 18.69 19.05
C GLU A 308 -15.62 19.52 19.39
N PRO A 309 -16.85 18.99 19.18
CA PRO A 309 -18.03 19.71 19.61
C PRO A 309 -17.86 20.04 21.11
N PRO A 310 -18.23 21.25 21.56
CA PRO A 310 -18.06 21.62 22.96
C PRO A 310 -18.68 20.54 23.82
N ARG A 311 -17.90 20.00 24.77
CA ARG A 311 -18.43 19.12 25.81
C ARG A 311 -19.51 19.92 26.51
N GLU A 312 -20.77 19.58 26.26
CA GLU A 312 -21.86 20.04 27.08
C GLU A 312 -21.66 19.40 28.46
N ASP A 313 -21.05 20.16 29.36
CA ASP A 313 -21.03 19.85 30.78
C ASP A 313 -22.50 19.82 31.25
N TYR A 314 -23.01 18.61 31.47
CA TYR A 314 -24.22 18.34 32.25
C TYR A 314 -23.84 17.79 33.62
#